data_AF-A0A848MYL0-F1
#
_entry.id   AF-A0A848MYL0-F1
#
_cell.length_a   1.000
_cell.length_b   1.000
_cell.length_c   1.000
_cell.angle_alpha   90.00
_cell.angle_beta   90.00
_cell.angle_gamma   90.00
#
_symmetry.space_group_name_H-M   'P 1'
#
loop_
_entity.id
_entity.type
_entity.pdbx_description
1 polymer ?
#
loop_
_entity_poly.entity_id
_entity_poly.type
_entity_poly.pdbx_seq_one_letter_code
_entity_poly.pdbx_strand_id
1 'polypeptide(L)'
;MNKVNVNKKFVIIGIIFSKMTGTSGLEKSSKPLVTQILQEQYSLNRTCDDVTITHENGDNTYRAKAILDNGSAININIEYYPKKDRVYVEIPYTEVLMLN
;
A
#
# COMPACT_ATOMS: atom_id res chain seq x y z
N MET A 1 22.56 4.83 0.46
CA MET A 1 21.67 4.15 -0.50
C MET A 1 21.30 2.81 0.07
N ASN A 2 20.13 2.69 0.71
CA ASN A 2 19.61 1.39 1.12
C ASN A 2 19.21 0.63 -0.15
N LYS A 3 20.07 -0.30 -0.57
CA LYS A 3 19.71 -1.29 -1.58
C LYS A 3 18.70 -2.23 -0.95
N VAL A 4 17.41 -1.94 -1.16
CA VAL A 4 16.34 -2.92 -0.95
C VAL A 4 16.69 -4.13 -1.82
N ASN A 5 16.96 -5.24 -1.16
CA ASN A 5 17.34 -6.49 -1.80
C ASN A 5 16.12 -7.02 -2.56
N VAL A 6 16.07 -6.78 -3.87
CA VAL A 6 14.94 -7.09 -4.77
C VAL A 6 14.86 -8.59 -5.10
N ASN A 7 15.05 -9.45 -4.10
CA ASN A 7 14.96 -10.88 -4.25
C ASN A 7 13.76 -11.40 -3.42
N LYS A 8 12.69 -11.77 -4.14
CA LYS A 8 11.46 -12.48 -3.73
C LYS A 8 10.26 -11.66 -3.20
N LYS A 9 9.35 -11.44 -4.15
CA LYS A 9 7.87 -11.51 -4.07
C LYS A 9 7.07 -10.51 -3.22
N PHE A 10 7.57 -9.91 -2.14
CA PHE A 10 6.78 -8.92 -1.38
C PHE A 10 7.72 -7.91 -0.72
N VAL A 11 7.74 -6.67 -1.20
CA VAL A 11 8.58 -5.61 -0.59
C VAL A 11 7.69 -4.73 0.27
N ILE A 12 7.83 -4.99 1.57
CA ILE A 12 7.07 -4.46 2.68
C ILE A 12 7.75 -3.16 3.16
N ILE A 13 7.21 -1.99 2.80
CA ILE A 13 7.71 -0.68 3.28
C ILE A 13 6.88 -0.29 4.51
N GLY A 14 7.52 -0.26 5.68
CA GLY A 14 6.89 0.11 6.94
C GLY A 14 7.25 1.53 7.38
N ILE A 15 6.27 2.42 7.47
CA ILE A 15 6.43 3.75 8.06
C ILE A 15 5.79 3.76 9.46
N ILE A 16 6.44 4.44 10.41
CA ILE A 16 5.96 4.65 11.79
C ILE A 16 5.04 5.89 11.80
N PHE A 17 3.78 5.75 12.22
CA PHE A 17 2.81 6.85 12.24
C PHE A 17 2.12 7.01 13.60
N SER A 18 2.68 7.87 14.45
CA SER A 18 2.10 8.19 15.75
C SER A 18 0.67 8.74 15.57
N LYS A 19 -0.33 7.93 15.98
CA LYS A 19 -1.79 8.21 16.02
C LYS A 19 -2.57 7.86 14.75
N MET A 20 -2.67 6.58 14.42
CA MET A 20 -3.80 6.08 13.63
C MET A 20 -5.02 5.82 14.51
N THR A 21 -6.14 6.44 14.16
CA THR A 21 -7.45 6.15 14.74
C THR A 21 -8.36 5.57 13.65
N GLY A 22 -8.55 4.25 13.65
CA GLY A 22 -9.47 3.57 12.73
C GLY A 22 -8.99 3.46 11.27
N THR A 23 -9.89 2.97 10.43
CA THR A 23 -9.67 2.70 8.99
C THR A 23 -9.30 3.94 8.18
N SER A 24 -9.84 5.11 8.52
CA SER A 24 -9.51 6.38 7.85
C SER A 24 -8.04 6.79 7.99
N GLY A 25 -7.41 6.44 9.12
CA GLY A 25 -5.96 6.60 9.30
C GLY A 25 -5.18 5.69 8.36
N LEU A 26 -5.58 4.41 8.29
CA LEU A 26 -4.95 3.40 7.43
C LEU A 26 -5.01 3.76 5.96
N GLU A 27 -6.17 4.22 5.48
CA GLU A 27 -6.37 4.72 4.12
C GLU A 27 -5.39 5.86 3.79
N LYS A 28 -5.36 6.89 4.65
CA LYS A 28 -4.52 8.07 4.46
C LYS A 28 -3.03 7.76 4.42
N SER A 29 -2.55 6.88 5.31
CA SER A 29 -1.12 6.51 5.34
C SER A 29 -0.74 5.50 4.25
N SER A 30 -1.71 4.74 3.73
CA SER A 30 -1.44 3.78 2.65
C SER A 30 -1.24 4.48 1.30
N LYS A 31 -1.90 5.63 1.07
CA LYS A 31 -1.74 6.42 -0.17
C LYS A 31 -0.27 6.70 -0.56
N PRO A 32 0.58 7.33 0.28
CA PRO A 32 1.98 7.56 -0.08
C PRO A 32 2.78 6.27 -0.24
N LEU A 33 2.43 5.19 0.49
CA LEU A 33 3.08 3.89 0.34
C LEU A 33 2.78 3.26 -1.03
N VAL A 34 1.53 3.33 -1.51
CA VAL A 34 1.15 2.85 -2.85
C VAL A 34 1.95 3.61 -3.92
N THR A 35 2.03 4.94 -3.84
CA THR A 35 2.84 5.75 -4.77
C THR A 35 4.31 5.29 -4.76
N GLN A 36 4.89 5.12 -3.57
CA GLN A 36 6.28 4.69 -3.44
C GLN A 36 6.51 3.30 -4.05
N ILE A 37 5.61 2.35 -3.80
CA ILE A 37 5.70 1.00 -4.36
C ILE A 37 5.65 1.04 -5.90
N LEU A 38 4.70 1.78 -6.48
CA LEU A 38 4.57 1.89 -7.93
C LEU A 38 5.82 2.52 -8.57
N GLN A 39 6.33 3.60 -8.00
CA GLN A 39 7.47 4.34 -8.56
C GLN A 39 8.80 3.65 -8.32
N GLU A 40 9.09 3.23 -7.09
CA GLU A 40 10.42 2.73 -6.72
C GLU A 40 10.58 1.24 -7.01
N GLN A 41 9.51 0.44 -6.88
CA GLN A 41 9.60 -1.02 -7.05
C GLN A 41 9.18 -1.46 -8.44
N TYR A 42 8.11 -0.88 -8.98
CA TYR A 42 7.60 -1.25 -10.30
C TYR A 42 8.06 -0.31 -11.43
N SER A 43 8.80 0.75 -11.11
CA SER A 43 9.26 1.75 -12.10
C SER A 43 8.12 2.35 -12.93
N LEU A 44 6.91 2.43 -12.34
CA LEU A 44 5.74 3.03 -12.95
C LEU A 44 5.62 4.49 -12.53
N ASN A 45 5.54 5.39 -13.51
CA ASN A 45 5.27 6.80 -13.24
C ASN A 45 3.78 7.02 -12.95
N ARG A 46 3.34 6.54 -11.79
CA ARG A 46 1.96 6.62 -11.29
C ARG A 46 1.97 7.12 -9.86
N THR A 47 0.97 7.91 -9.49
CA THR A 47 0.69 8.26 -8.11
C THR A 47 -0.66 7.72 -7.67
N CYS A 48 -0.79 7.38 -6.39
CA CYS A 48 -2.06 7.04 -5.76
C CYS A 48 -2.76 8.34 -5.33
N ASP A 49 -4.01 8.51 -5.74
CA ASP A 49 -4.88 9.64 -5.38
C ASP A 49 -5.74 9.34 -4.14
N ASP A 50 -6.23 8.11 -4.02
CA ASP A 50 -7.05 7.71 -2.87
C ASP A 50 -6.90 6.23 -2.54
N VAL A 51 -7.20 5.87 -1.28
CA VAL A 51 -7.27 4.49 -0.81
C VAL A 51 -8.55 4.31 -0.02
N THR A 52 -9.32 3.28 -0.33
CA THR A 52 -10.54 2.93 0.41
C THR A 52 -10.46 1.49 0.90
N ILE A 53 -10.60 1.27 2.20
CA ILE A 53 -10.71 -0.07 2.78
C ILE A 53 -12.08 -0.63 2.40
N THR A 54 -12.07 -1.77 1.72
CA THR A 54 -13.28 -2.46 1.26
C THR A 54 -13.67 -3.62 2.19
N HIS A 55 -12.71 -4.15 2.96
CA HIS A 55 -12.96 -5.25 3.89
C HIS A 55 -11.91 -5.32 5.02
N GLU A 56 -12.38 -5.59 6.24
CA GLU A 56 -11.54 -5.89 7.41
C GLU A 56 -11.55 -7.40 7.66
N ASN A 57 -10.39 -8.07 7.63
CA ASN A 57 -10.33 -9.53 7.79
C ASN A 57 -10.30 -10.01 9.26
N GLY A 58 -10.17 -9.10 10.23
CA GLY A 58 -10.15 -9.41 11.67
C GLY A 58 -8.77 -9.62 12.30
N ASP A 59 -7.70 -9.75 11.50
CA ASP A 59 -6.33 -10.04 11.99
C ASP A 59 -5.34 -8.88 11.75
N ASN A 60 -5.82 -7.64 11.87
CA ASN A 60 -5.12 -6.41 11.44
C ASN A 60 -4.73 -6.39 9.95
N THR A 61 -5.40 -7.20 9.14
CA THR A 61 -5.24 -7.20 7.69
C THR A 61 -6.51 -6.67 7.05
N TYR A 62 -6.34 -5.91 5.98
CA TYR A 62 -7.40 -5.19 5.31
C TYR A 62 -7.25 -5.35 3.80
N ARG A 63 -8.37 -5.51 3.10
CA ARG A 63 -8.42 -5.34 1.65
C ARG A 63 -8.83 -3.91 1.36
N ALA A 64 -8.15 -3.29 0.41
CA ALA A 64 -8.45 -1.94 -0.01
C ALA A 64 -8.37 -1.81 -1.52
N LYS A 65 -8.96 -0.73 -2.02
CA LYS A 65 -8.86 -0.30 -3.41
C LYS A 65 -8.10 1.02 -3.44
N ALA A 66 -7.07 1.11 -4.25
CA ALA A 66 -6.32 2.33 -4.51
C ALA A 66 -6.72 2.91 -5.86
N ILE A 67 -7.09 4.19 -5.88
CA ILE A 67 -7.37 4.96 -7.09
C ILE A 67 -6.09 5.71 -7.47
N LEU A 68 -5.66 5.58 -8.73
CA LEU A 68 -4.45 6.20 -9.25
C LEU A 68 -4.78 7.50 -10.02
N ASP A 69 -3.73 8.27 -10.32
CA ASP A 69 -3.79 9.57 -11.03
C ASP A 69 -4.55 9.60 -12.36
N ASN A 70 -4.62 8.46 -13.04
CA ASN A 70 -5.32 8.28 -14.31
C ASN A 70 -6.77 7.77 -14.13
N GLY A 71 -7.26 7.72 -12.90
CA GLY A 71 -8.58 7.18 -12.55
C GLY A 71 -8.66 5.65 -12.57
N SER A 72 -7.57 4.94 -12.88
CA SER A 72 -7.54 3.47 -12.73
C SER A 72 -7.58 3.08 -11.26
N ALA A 73 -8.10 1.88 -10.98
CA ALA A 73 -8.21 1.38 -9.63
C ALA A 73 -7.57 -0.01 -9.53
N ILE A 74 -6.74 -0.20 -8.51
CA ILE A 74 -6.08 -1.47 -8.20
C ILE A 74 -6.47 -1.97 -6.82
N ASN A 75 -6.50 -3.28 -6.65
CA ASN A 75 -6.64 -3.88 -5.32
C ASN A 75 -5.29 -3.89 -4.59
N ILE A 76 -5.31 -3.62 -3.30
CA ILE A 76 -4.14 -3.69 -2.42
C ILE A 76 -4.50 -4.41 -1.11
N ASN A 77 -3.49 -4.97 -0.45
CA ASN A 77 -3.61 -5.45 0.91
C ASN A 77 -2.89 -4.49 1.86
N ILE A 78 -3.47 -4.25 3.03
CA ILE A 78 -2.87 -3.44 4.09
C ILE A 78 -2.75 -4.31 5.33
N GLU A 79 -1.59 -4.29 5.98
CA GLU A 79 -1.38 -4.87 7.31
C GLU A 79 -1.02 -3.77 8.31
N TYR A 80 -1.66 -3.77 9.48
CA TYR A 80 -1.37 -2.83 10.55
C TYR A 80 -0.84 -3.55 11.78
N TYR A 81 0.31 -3.13 12.29
CA TYR A 81 0.90 -3.68 13.50
C TYR A 81 0.87 -2.61 14.61
N PRO A 82 -0.23 -2.49 15.38
CA PRO A 82 -0.40 -1.40 16.35
C PRO A 82 0.69 -1.38 17.43
N LYS A 83 1.17 -2.56 17.87
CA LYS A 83 2.26 -2.66 18.86
C LYS A 83 3.60 -2.08 18.37
N LYS A 84 3.79 -2.02 17.06
CA LYS A 84 5.00 -1.49 16.41
C LYS A 84 4.74 -0.15 15.72
N ASP A 85 3.48 0.28 15.70
CA ASP A 85 2.97 1.42 14.98
C ASP A 85 3.38 1.42 13.50
N ARG A 86 3.26 0.28 12.82
CA ARG A 86 3.67 0.12 11.42
C ARG A 86 2.51 -0.27 10.53
N VAL A 87 2.49 0.33 9.35
CA VAL A 87 1.59 -0.02 8.25
C VAL A 87 2.42 -0.62 7.14
N TYR A 88 1.91 -1.69 6.55
CA TYR A 88 2.48 -2.32 5.38
C TYR A 88 1.44 -2.38 4.29
N VAL A 89 1.88 -2.10 3.06
CA VAL A 89 1.04 -2.15 1.87
C VAL A 89 1.65 -3.15 0.89
N GLU A 90 0.79 -3.97 0.32
CA GLU A 90 1.11 -4.90 -0.75
C GLU A 90 0.25 -4.56 -1.97
N ILE A 91 0.90 -4.45 -3.13
CA ILE A 91 0.23 -4.40 -4.42
C ILE A 91 0.45 -5.76 -5.10
N PRO A 92 -0.59 -6.57 -5.32
CA PRO A 92 -0.45 -7.82 -6.06
C PRO A 92 0.10 -7.56 -7.46
N TYR A 93 1.10 -8.34 -7.88
CA TYR A 93 1.74 -8.15 -9.19
C TYR A 93 0.76 -8.23 -10.37
N THR A 94 -0.31 -9.01 -10.25
CA THR A 94 -1.37 -9.10 -11.26
C THR A 94 -2.08 -7.78 -11.52
N GLU A 95 -2.22 -6.93 -10.49
CA GLU A 95 -2.82 -5.59 -10.63
C GLU A 95 -1.91 -4.68 -11.45
N VAL A 96 -0.59 -4.75 -11.18
CA VAL A 96 0.43 -3.97 -11.88
C VAL A 96 0.50 -4.33 -13.37
N LEU A 97 0.38 -5.62 -13.70
CA LEU A 97 0.37 -6.09 -15.10
C LEU A 97 -0.78 -5.50 -15.92
N MET A 98 -1.89 -5.10 -15.29
CA MET A 98 -3.05 -4.54 -15.96
C MET A 98 -2.99 -3.00 -16.12
N LEU A 99 -1.96 -2.35 -15.57
CA LEU A 99 -1.76 -0.90 -15.65
C LEU A 99 -0.96 -0.42 -16.89
N ASN A 100 -0.51 -1.36 -17.73
CA ASN A 100 0.30 -1.12 -18.91
C ASN A 100 -0.53 -0.82 -20.17
#